data_AF-A0A077Z853-F1
#
_entry.id   AF-A0A077Z853-F1
#
_cell.length_a   1.000
_cell.length_b   1.000
_cell.length_c   1.000
_cell.angle_alpha   90.00
_cell.angle_beta   90.00
_cell.angle_gamma   90.00
#
_symmetry.space_group_name_H-M   'P 1'
#
loop_
_entity.id
_entity.type
_entity.pdbx_description
1 polymer ?
#
loop_
_entity_poly.entity_id
_entity_poly.type
_entity_poly.pdbx_seq_one_letter_code
_entity_poly.pdbx_strand_id
1 'polypeptide(L)'
;MNDKAVKNAAILPNESTDIPLYAKKLPVSFVQNGQKLKAYVNFKLSKALLPTAENLLQKLSVKVTREDDPLLLLTTTILQEDYYRMKESQSLLVDFQSFPQKLIDLLELVLFEATKMEPRFAIEVQISSSKTGELAKENTARLEVVEVNRFRRLTHLYIELQSAATEQLQEHLCSLVVGLTRERTDLQKQIFQLDEELKKEKKKEEENVKLQELQLDSLRKRFSKTVAELREEHEKEKTKLENTVAKIKQDLQAESDQLQTSMSELKVAQIKCASINSENNKLRQEIDDANREVVEAEKVINQLQTRLCGAEQELLEKESALLENEERLQHLLANLRRLEDTIEKQAAIISQLQAKYADQVDETQKGIHILRRFKEEITETNRKASLRAQIAVQQEKKVEQYEVELNRMRKKMESLQDENNQLADKINRKTNEVVELTKSLDDVKAQLEGKEKIICYLNKSMKCQQPMQTLDTMPCDITYKPVLRVASTENGSETGRIGLTMAADGSCSKLDPKYLVPNLLPLPSNLHKADQSSQISKITDLRH
;
A
#
# COMPACT_ATOMS: atom_id res chain seq x y z
N MET A 1 145.57 -70.94 -53.08
CA MET A 1 144.60 -70.07 -52.36
C MET A 1 144.70 -68.68 -52.94
N ASN A 2 143.60 -67.91 -52.90
CA ASN A 2 143.44 -66.53 -53.36
C ASN A 2 143.69 -66.37 -54.88
N ASP A 3 142.69 -66.30 -55.76
CA ASP A 3 141.34 -65.68 -55.71
C ASP A 3 141.35 -64.14 -55.71
N LYS A 4 140.45 -63.60 -56.54
CA LYS A 4 140.05 -62.20 -56.77
C LYS A 4 140.94 -61.26 -57.59
N ALA A 5 140.35 -60.88 -58.72
CA ALA A 5 140.19 -59.51 -59.20
C ALA A 5 141.37 -58.81 -59.89
N VAL A 6 141.54 -59.11 -61.18
CA VAL A 6 141.66 -58.02 -62.17
C VAL A 6 140.60 -58.23 -63.26
N LYS A 7 139.53 -57.42 -63.22
CA LYS A 7 138.61 -57.24 -64.35
C LYS A 7 139.31 -56.39 -65.41
N ASN A 8 140.31 -56.95 -66.09
CA ASN A 8 140.76 -56.34 -67.34
C ASN A 8 139.69 -56.65 -68.38
N ALA A 9 138.88 -55.63 -68.67
CA ALA A 9 138.00 -55.62 -69.81
C ALA A 9 138.86 -55.82 -71.07
N ALA A 10 138.96 -57.07 -71.51
CA ALA A 10 139.31 -57.38 -72.88
C ALA A 10 138.17 -56.83 -73.73
N ILE A 11 138.34 -55.57 -74.16
CA ILE A 11 137.42 -54.84 -75.03
C ILE A 11 137.19 -55.76 -76.23
N LEU A 12 136.00 -56.35 -76.29
CA LEU A 12 135.62 -57.21 -77.39
C LEU A 12 135.64 -56.33 -78.65
N PRO A 13 136.51 -56.59 -79.65
CA PRO A 13 136.66 -55.69 -80.80
C PRO A 13 135.42 -55.65 -81.71
N ASN A 14 134.36 -56.37 -81.34
CA ASN A 14 133.05 -56.40 -81.99
C ASN A 14 131.96 -55.61 -81.22
N GLU A 15 132.27 -54.93 -80.11
CA GLU A 15 131.43 -53.80 -79.71
C GLU A 15 131.57 -52.73 -80.77
N SER A 16 130.62 -52.71 -81.69
CA SER A 16 130.60 -51.82 -82.84
C SER A 16 130.69 -50.37 -82.37
N THR A 17 131.85 -49.75 -82.57
CA THR A 17 132.14 -48.34 -82.26
C THR A 17 131.38 -47.35 -83.15
N ASP A 18 130.28 -47.80 -83.76
CA ASP A 18 129.31 -47.06 -84.56
C ASP A 18 128.54 -46.10 -83.63
N ILE A 19 129.07 -44.90 -83.41
CA ILE A 19 128.35 -43.81 -82.74
C ILE A 19 127.17 -43.42 -83.64
N PRO A 20 125.91 -43.59 -83.22
CA PRO A 20 124.76 -43.20 -84.03
C PRO A 20 124.69 -41.67 -84.10
N LEU A 21 124.84 -41.11 -85.31
CA LEU A 21 124.74 -39.68 -85.55
C LEU A 21 123.31 -39.25 -85.90
N TYR A 22 122.57 -40.11 -86.61
CA TYR A 22 121.22 -39.81 -87.05
C TYR A 22 120.41 -41.09 -87.29
N ALA A 23 119.16 -41.11 -86.85
CA ALA A 23 118.23 -42.22 -87.05
C ALA A 23 116.78 -41.69 -87.11
N LYS A 24 116.21 -41.57 -88.32
CA LYS A 24 114.82 -41.11 -88.52
C LYS A 24 114.16 -41.81 -89.71
N LYS A 25 112.82 -41.77 -89.74
CA LYS A 25 112.03 -42.10 -90.93
C LYS A 25 112.08 -40.92 -91.91
N LEU A 26 112.53 -41.15 -93.13
CA LEU A 26 112.60 -40.16 -94.21
C LEU A 26 111.66 -40.53 -95.36
N PRO A 27 110.96 -39.56 -95.96
CA PRO A 27 110.20 -39.76 -97.19
C PRO A 27 111.16 -39.81 -98.39
N VAL A 28 111.10 -40.90 -99.16
CA VAL A 28 112.00 -41.18 -100.28
C VAL A 28 111.20 -41.62 -101.50
N SER A 29 111.62 -41.17 -102.69
CA SER A 29 111.10 -41.67 -103.97
C SER A 29 112.08 -42.66 -104.59
N PHE A 30 111.78 -43.95 -104.55
CA PHE A 30 112.54 -44.98 -105.27
C PHE A 30 112.26 -44.85 -106.77
N VAL A 31 113.32 -44.74 -107.58
CA VAL A 31 113.25 -44.58 -109.03
C VAL A 31 113.88 -45.80 -109.70
N GLN A 32 113.09 -46.56 -110.46
CA GLN A 32 113.58 -47.73 -111.19
C GLN A 32 112.90 -47.79 -112.56
N ASN A 33 113.69 -47.92 -113.64
CA ASN A 33 113.21 -47.95 -115.03
C ASN A 33 112.19 -46.84 -115.38
N GLY A 34 112.37 -45.63 -114.81
CA GLY A 34 111.49 -44.48 -115.02
C GLY A 34 110.24 -44.40 -114.11
N GLN A 35 109.90 -45.48 -113.39
CA GLN A 35 108.81 -45.45 -112.39
C GLN A 35 109.31 -44.85 -111.07
N LYS A 36 108.47 -44.07 -110.39
CA LYS A 36 108.75 -43.49 -109.07
C LYS A 36 107.77 -44.02 -108.02
N LEU A 37 108.28 -44.69 -106.99
CA LEU A 37 107.52 -45.16 -105.83
C LEU A 37 107.89 -44.33 -104.58
N LYS A 38 106.92 -43.61 -104.01
CA LYS A 38 107.11 -42.94 -102.72
C LYS A 38 106.97 -43.96 -101.59
N ALA A 39 107.95 -44.00 -100.70
CA ALA A 39 107.94 -44.83 -99.49
C ALA A 39 108.65 -44.10 -98.33
N TYR A 40 108.44 -44.57 -97.11
CA TYR A 40 109.22 -44.13 -95.95
C TYR A 40 110.34 -45.12 -95.67
N VAL A 41 111.55 -44.62 -95.47
CA VAL A 41 112.73 -45.43 -95.11
C VAL A 41 113.26 -45.01 -93.75
N ASN A 42 113.65 -45.97 -92.94
CA ASN A 42 114.47 -45.74 -91.76
C ASN A 42 115.91 -45.48 -92.23
N PHE A 43 116.31 -44.21 -92.25
CA PHE A 43 117.67 -43.82 -92.55
C PHE A 43 118.47 -43.75 -91.25
N LYS A 44 119.59 -44.49 -91.19
CA LYS A 44 120.54 -44.50 -90.07
C LYS A 44 121.94 -44.14 -90.57
N LEU A 45 122.56 -43.17 -89.91
CA LEU A 45 123.96 -42.78 -90.10
C LEU A 45 124.70 -43.04 -88.79
N SER A 46 125.73 -43.87 -88.83
CA SER A 46 126.67 -44.09 -87.74
C SER A 46 128.10 -43.70 -88.16
N LYS A 47 128.90 -43.29 -87.18
CA LYS A 47 130.32 -42.97 -87.33
C LYS A 47 131.14 -43.90 -86.44
N ALA A 48 132.07 -44.64 -87.03
CA ALA A 48 133.04 -45.45 -86.30
C ALA A 48 134.46 -44.91 -86.47
N LEU A 49 135.33 -45.24 -85.52
CA LEU A 49 136.77 -45.15 -85.68
C LEU A 49 137.32 -46.56 -85.89
N LEU A 50 137.94 -46.80 -87.03
CA LEU A 50 138.61 -48.05 -87.37
C LEU A 50 140.10 -47.93 -86.97
N PRO A 51 140.56 -48.70 -85.96
CA PRO A 51 141.98 -48.73 -85.63
C PRO A 51 142.77 -49.39 -86.78
N THR A 52 143.58 -48.59 -87.47
CA THR A 52 144.54 -49.05 -88.49
C THR A 52 145.94 -48.91 -87.92
N ALA A 53 146.91 -49.71 -88.41
CA ALA A 53 148.21 -49.91 -87.76
C ALA A 53 149.00 -48.63 -87.39
N GLU A 54 148.80 -47.53 -88.12
CA GLU A 54 149.49 -46.26 -87.89
C GLU A 54 148.55 -45.08 -87.58
N ASN A 55 147.23 -45.22 -87.80
CA ASN A 55 146.26 -44.13 -87.66
C ASN A 55 144.84 -44.62 -87.34
N LEU A 56 144.06 -43.80 -86.62
CA LEU A 56 142.61 -44.00 -86.44
C LEU A 56 141.87 -43.48 -87.67
N LEU A 57 141.57 -44.35 -88.63
CA LEU A 57 140.71 -43.99 -89.77
C LEU A 57 139.27 -43.81 -89.29
N GLN A 58 138.60 -42.76 -89.76
CA GLN A 58 137.20 -42.54 -89.45
C GLN A 58 136.32 -43.06 -90.59
N LYS A 59 135.31 -43.86 -90.22
CA LYS A 59 134.37 -44.50 -91.12
C LYS A 59 132.97 -43.93 -90.90
N LEU A 60 132.27 -43.62 -91.97
CA LEU A 60 130.83 -43.35 -91.94
C LEU A 60 130.08 -44.56 -92.52
N SER A 61 129.11 -45.06 -91.77
CA SER A 61 128.24 -46.17 -92.14
C SER A 61 126.84 -45.60 -92.37
N VAL A 62 126.30 -45.74 -93.59
CA VAL A 62 124.90 -45.41 -93.88
C VAL A 62 124.13 -46.71 -94.05
N LYS A 63 123.00 -46.85 -93.35
CA LYS A 63 122.07 -47.98 -93.46
C LYS A 63 120.67 -47.43 -93.72
N VAL A 64 120.00 -47.96 -94.74
CA VAL A 64 118.63 -47.58 -95.12
C VAL A 64 117.76 -48.83 -95.11
N THR A 65 116.73 -48.86 -94.26
CA THR A 65 115.79 -49.99 -94.16
C THR A 65 114.34 -49.55 -94.31
N ARG A 66 113.43 -50.51 -94.48
CA ARG A 66 111.97 -50.30 -94.51
C ARG A 66 111.29 -51.17 -93.46
N GLU A 67 110.08 -50.75 -93.08
CA GLU A 67 109.22 -51.51 -92.16
C GLU A 67 108.27 -52.43 -92.91
N ASP A 68 107.82 -52.00 -94.10
CA ASP A 68 106.97 -52.75 -95.01
C ASP A 68 107.74 -53.75 -95.89
N ASP A 69 109.04 -53.55 -96.05
CA ASP A 69 109.97 -54.51 -96.66
C ASP A 69 111.19 -54.74 -95.74
N PRO A 70 111.14 -55.75 -94.85
CA PRO A 70 112.26 -56.11 -93.98
C PRO A 70 113.51 -56.63 -94.72
N LEU A 71 113.39 -57.00 -96.00
CA LEU A 71 114.48 -57.48 -96.83
C LEU A 71 115.27 -56.33 -97.47
N LEU A 72 114.67 -55.14 -97.58
CA LEU A 72 115.40 -53.95 -98.02
C LEU A 72 116.35 -53.46 -96.93
N LEU A 73 117.63 -53.82 -97.06
CA LEU A 73 118.75 -53.23 -96.35
C LEU A 73 119.78 -52.74 -97.37
N LEU A 74 119.77 -51.42 -97.64
CA LEU A 74 120.82 -50.76 -98.42
C LEU A 74 121.87 -50.21 -97.46
N THR A 75 123.14 -50.41 -97.79
CA THR A 75 124.27 -50.04 -96.94
C THR A 75 125.34 -49.32 -97.75
N THR A 76 126.09 -48.41 -97.14
CA THR A 76 127.40 -47.99 -97.67
C THR A 76 128.38 -47.71 -96.55
N THR A 77 129.66 -47.78 -96.90
CA THR A 77 130.79 -47.41 -96.06
C THR A 77 131.57 -46.32 -96.79
N ILE A 78 131.70 -45.15 -96.17
CA ILE A 78 132.48 -44.04 -96.70
C ILE A 78 133.70 -43.87 -95.77
N LEU A 79 134.89 -44.22 -96.27
CA LEU A 79 136.16 -43.93 -95.62
C LEU A 79 136.62 -42.50 -95.96
N GLN A 80 137.73 -42.06 -95.37
CA GLN A 80 138.28 -40.73 -95.62
C GLN A 80 138.81 -40.62 -97.07
N GLU A 81 139.36 -41.70 -97.61
CA GLU A 81 139.82 -41.83 -99.01
C GLU A 81 138.65 -41.76 -100.01
N ASP A 82 137.56 -42.47 -99.72
CA ASP A 82 136.34 -42.44 -100.52
C ASP A 82 135.71 -41.04 -100.51
N TYR A 83 135.76 -40.37 -99.35
CA TYR A 83 135.28 -39.01 -99.22
C TYR A 83 136.09 -38.02 -100.06
N TYR A 84 137.41 -38.15 -100.17
CA TYR A 84 138.17 -37.25 -101.07
C TYR A 84 137.73 -37.43 -102.54
N ARG A 85 137.51 -38.66 -102.99
CA ARG A 85 136.95 -38.94 -104.33
C ARG A 85 135.54 -38.37 -104.49
N MET A 86 134.69 -38.50 -103.47
CA MET A 86 133.34 -37.95 -103.45
C MET A 86 133.36 -36.41 -103.44
N LYS A 87 134.32 -35.81 -102.73
CA LYS A 87 134.53 -34.37 -102.62
C LYS A 87 134.95 -33.76 -103.95
N GLU A 88 135.85 -34.40 -104.68
CA GLU A 88 136.25 -33.97 -106.03
C GLU A 88 135.12 -34.17 -107.04
N SER A 89 134.55 -35.38 -107.13
CA SER A 89 133.49 -35.70 -108.10
C SER A 89 132.19 -34.92 -107.92
N GLN A 90 131.86 -34.50 -106.69
CA GLN A 90 130.65 -33.72 -106.37
C GLN A 90 130.95 -32.25 -106.02
N SER A 91 132.21 -31.80 -106.16
CA SER A 91 132.64 -30.43 -105.85
C SER A 91 132.24 -29.95 -104.44
N LEU A 92 132.37 -30.83 -103.44
CA LEU A 92 132.00 -30.50 -102.05
C LEU A 92 133.03 -29.54 -101.42
N LEU A 93 132.57 -28.46 -100.81
CA LEU A 93 133.44 -27.49 -100.14
C LEU A 93 133.78 -27.87 -98.69
N VAL A 94 133.12 -28.90 -98.15
CA VAL A 94 133.18 -29.32 -96.75
C VAL A 94 134.38 -30.25 -96.51
N ASP A 95 134.81 -30.41 -95.27
CA ASP A 95 135.79 -31.42 -94.85
C ASP A 95 135.09 -32.70 -94.35
N PHE A 96 135.86 -33.78 -94.14
CA PHE A 96 135.29 -35.05 -93.66
C PHE A 96 134.63 -34.92 -92.28
N GLN A 97 135.13 -34.05 -91.40
CA GLN A 97 134.57 -33.91 -90.04
C GLN A 97 133.20 -33.22 -90.04
N SER A 98 133.01 -32.20 -90.88
CA SER A 98 131.75 -31.45 -90.95
C SER A 98 130.74 -32.06 -91.93
N PHE A 99 131.16 -32.94 -92.84
CA PHE A 99 130.28 -33.60 -93.81
C PHE A 99 129.07 -34.33 -93.20
N PRO A 100 129.20 -35.14 -92.13
CA PRO A 100 128.06 -35.79 -91.49
C PRO A 100 126.98 -34.81 -91.03
N GLN A 101 127.39 -33.68 -90.44
CA GLN A 101 126.44 -32.64 -90.02
C GLN A 101 125.77 -31.97 -91.21
N LYS A 102 126.51 -31.68 -92.29
CA LYS A 102 125.92 -31.11 -93.52
C LYS A 102 125.00 -32.09 -94.26
N LEU A 103 125.25 -33.39 -94.18
CA LEU A 103 124.31 -34.41 -94.62
C LEU A 103 123.05 -34.41 -93.73
N ILE A 104 123.18 -34.36 -92.41
CA ILE A 104 122.02 -34.29 -91.49
C ILE A 104 121.20 -33.02 -91.75
N ASP A 105 121.83 -31.85 -91.85
CA ASP A 105 121.18 -30.58 -92.22
C ASP A 105 120.35 -30.75 -93.51
N LEU A 106 120.92 -31.40 -94.52
CA LEU A 106 120.27 -31.62 -95.82
C LEU A 106 119.12 -32.64 -95.75
N LEU A 107 119.23 -33.68 -94.91
CA LEU A 107 118.15 -34.65 -94.68
C LEU A 107 117.00 -34.07 -93.84
N GLU A 108 117.31 -33.22 -92.85
CA GLU A 108 116.32 -32.48 -92.06
C GLU A 108 115.65 -31.40 -92.92
N LEU A 109 116.38 -30.73 -93.82
CA LEU A 109 115.79 -29.84 -94.83
C LEU A 109 114.79 -30.58 -95.72
N VAL A 110 115.09 -31.80 -96.17
CA VAL A 110 114.13 -32.63 -96.94
C VAL A 110 112.95 -33.07 -96.06
N LEU A 111 113.19 -33.48 -94.81
CA LEU A 111 112.12 -33.87 -93.89
C LEU A 111 111.16 -32.70 -93.62
N PHE A 112 111.69 -31.49 -93.49
CA PHE A 112 110.93 -30.25 -93.33
C PHE A 112 110.20 -29.85 -94.63
N GLU A 113 110.88 -29.90 -95.78
CA GLU A 113 110.27 -29.64 -97.09
C GLU A 113 109.13 -30.61 -97.42
N ALA A 114 109.24 -31.88 -97.02
CA ALA A 114 108.19 -32.88 -97.20
C ALA A 114 106.88 -32.57 -96.43
N THR A 115 106.90 -31.62 -95.49
CA THR A 115 105.68 -31.11 -94.83
C THR A 115 105.02 -29.95 -95.59
N LYS A 116 105.65 -29.44 -96.66
CA LYS A 116 105.17 -28.31 -97.48
C LYS A 116 104.34 -28.78 -98.68
N MET A 117 103.51 -27.87 -99.21
CA MET A 117 102.64 -28.13 -100.36
C MET A 117 103.40 -28.37 -101.68
N GLU A 118 104.50 -27.63 -101.91
CA GLU A 118 105.42 -27.83 -103.04
C GLU A 118 106.83 -28.13 -102.47
N PRO A 119 107.16 -29.39 -102.14
CA PRO A 119 108.49 -29.74 -101.66
C PRO A 119 109.51 -29.51 -102.77
N ARG A 120 110.42 -28.55 -102.57
CA ARG A 120 111.52 -28.26 -103.51
C ARG A 120 112.63 -29.28 -103.38
N PHE A 121 112.92 -29.71 -102.15
CA PHE A 121 113.94 -30.71 -101.86
C PHE A 121 113.29 -32.07 -101.63
N ALA A 122 113.84 -33.10 -102.28
CA ALA A 122 113.40 -34.47 -102.14
C ALA A 122 114.61 -35.42 -102.15
N ILE A 123 114.44 -36.61 -101.55
CA ILE A 123 115.39 -37.71 -101.67
C ILE A 123 114.85 -38.69 -102.72
N GLU A 124 115.66 -39.00 -103.72
CA GLU A 124 115.38 -40.00 -104.74
C GLU A 124 116.41 -41.12 -104.68
N VAL A 125 115.98 -42.38 -104.59
CA VAL A 125 116.89 -43.54 -104.65
C VAL A 125 116.77 -44.18 -106.02
N GLN A 126 117.77 -43.97 -106.88
CA GLN A 126 117.84 -44.64 -108.18
C GLN A 126 118.41 -46.05 -108.00
N ILE A 127 117.61 -47.08 -108.28
CA ILE A 127 118.08 -48.48 -108.21
C ILE A 127 118.54 -48.92 -109.60
N SER A 128 119.83 -49.20 -109.74
CA SER A 128 120.44 -49.74 -110.95
C SER A 128 120.66 -51.24 -110.82
N SER A 129 119.84 -52.01 -111.53
CA SER A 129 120.04 -53.46 -111.71
C SER A 129 120.80 -53.73 -113.01
N SER A 130 122.00 -54.29 -112.94
CA SER A 130 122.72 -54.79 -114.13
C SER A 130 121.96 -55.96 -114.74
N LYS A 131 121.30 -55.74 -115.89
CA LYS A 131 120.55 -56.80 -116.61
C LYS A 131 121.45 -57.78 -117.39
N THR A 132 122.77 -57.69 -117.26
CA THR A 132 123.75 -58.53 -117.94
C THR A 132 123.87 -59.92 -117.30
N GLY A 133 122.86 -60.76 -117.53
CA GLY A 133 122.95 -62.21 -117.76
C GLY A 133 123.45 -63.15 -116.66
N GLU A 134 124.51 -62.82 -115.93
CA GLU A 134 125.39 -63.79 -115.28
C GLU A 134 125.70 -63.40 -113.82
N LEU A 135 124.88 -63.95 -112.90
CA LEU A 135 125.08 -64.11 -111.45
C LEU A 135 125.46 -62.92 -110.53
N ALA A 136 125.81 -61.73 -111.02
CA ALA A 136 126.13 -60.58 -110.16
C ALA A 136 124.88 -60.02 -109.44
N LYS A 137 124.67 -60.45 -108.18
CA LYS A 137 123.50 -60.09 -107.33
C LYS A 137 123.52 -58.66 -106.76
N GLU A 138 124.47 -57.83 -107.16
CA GLU A 138 124.74 -56.55 -106.51
C GLU A 138 123.97 -55.42 -107.19
N ASN A 139 122.68 -55.30 -106.82
CA ASN A 139 121.93 -54.07 -107.09
C ASN A 139 122.62 -52.91 -106.37
N THR A 140 123.16 -51.98 -107.16
CA THR A 140 123.66 -50.69 -106.68
C THR A 140 122.51 -49.68 -106.68
N ALA A 141 122.47 -48.84 -105.65
CA ALA A 141 121.39 -47.88 -105.44
C ALA A 141 121.99 -46.51 -105.12
N ARG A 142 121.71 -45.51 -105.95
CA ARG A 142 122.21 -44.15 -105.77
C ARG A 142 121.18 -43.30 -105.06
N LEU A 143 121.45 -42.97 -103.80
CA LEU A 143 120.67 -42.04 -102.98
C LEU A 143 121.03 -40.61 -103.39
N GLU A 144 120.16 -39.92 -104.11
CA GLU A 144 120.34 -38.53 -104.53
C GLU A 144 119.45 -37.60 -103.71
N VAL A 145 120.03 -36.57 -103.07
CA VAL A 145 119.25 -35.42 -102.60
C VAL A 145 119.16 -34.41 -103.73
N VAL A 146 117.93 -34.10 -104.13
CA VAL A 146 117.65 -33.29 -105.31
C VAL A 146 116.78 -32.11 -104.96
N GLU A 147 117.11 -30.95 -105.52
CA GLU A 147 116.22 -29.81 -105.61
C GLU A 147 115.57 -29.79 -106.99
N VAL A 148 114.24 -29.79 -107.01
CA VAL A 148 113.44 -29.70 -108.23
C VAL A 148 112.93 -28.27 -108.35
N ASN A 149 113.67 -27.45 -109.09
CA ASN A 149 113.25 -26.10 -109.46
C ASN A 149 112.53 -26.15 -110.82
N ARG A 150 111.67 -25.16 -111.13
CA ARG A 150 110.85 -25.09 -112.35
C ARG A 150 111.66 -25.14 -113.66
N PHE A 151 112.94 -24.78 -113.59
CA PHE A 151 113.86 -24.80 -114.74
C PHE A 151 114.72 -26.07 -114.83
N ARG A 152 115.12 -26.66 -113.69
CA ARG A 152 116.14 -27.72 -113.65
C ARG A 152 116.09 -28.53 -112.34
N ARG A 153 116.34 -29.84 -112.46
CA ARG A 153 116.70 -30.74 -111.35
C ARG A 153 118.17 -30.55 -111.01
N LEU A 154 118.48 -30.15 -109.79
CA LEU A 154 119.83 -30.03 -109.26
C LEU A 154 120.06 -31.12 -108.21
N THR A 155 121.04 -31.98 -108.41
CA THR A 155 121.48 -32.92 -107.37
C THR A 155 122.47 -32.20 -106.46
N HIS A 156 122.12 -32.03 -105.19
CA HIS A 156 122.95 -31.38 -104.17
C HIS A 156 124.01 -32.30 -103.60
N LEU A 157 123.67 -33.59 -103.47
CA LEU A 157 124.54 -34.64 -102.98
C LEU A 157 124.00 -35.98 -103.51
N TYR A 158 124.89 -36.90 -103.86
CA TYR A 158 124.54 -38.30 -104.04
C TYR A 158 125.44 -39.21 -103.21
N ILE A 159 124.89 -40.34 -102.77
CA ILE A 159 125.60 -41.38 -102.04
C ILE A 159 125.34 -42.70 -102.76
N GLU A 160 126.41 -43.40 -103.11
CA GLU A 160 126.34 -44.73 -103.70
C GLU A 160 126.16 -45.76 -102.57
N LEU A 161 125.01 -46.43 -102.60
CA LEU A 161 124.63 -47.53 -101.72
C LEU A 161 124.70 -48.84 -102.50
N GLN A 162 124.89 -49.93 -101.77
CA GLN A 162 124.81 -51.28 -102.28
C GLN A 162 123.80 -52.08 -101.46
N SER A 163 123.19 -53.10 -102.06
CA SER A 163 122.46 -54.12 -101.30
C SER A 163 123.40 -54.70 -100.24
N ALA A 164 122.95 -54.79 -98.99
CA ALA A 164 123.75 -55.40 -97.94
C ALA A 164 123.98 -56.89 -98.23
N ALA A 165 125.15 -57.38 -97.80
CA ALA A 165 125.48 -58.79 -97.88
C ALA A 165 124.51 -59.63 -97.03
N THR A 166 124.30 -60.89 -97.42
CA THR A 166 123.37 -61.82 -96.74
C THR A 166 123.59 -61.89 -95.24
N GLU A 167 124.85 -61.85 -94.79
CA GLU A 167 125.24 -61.86 -93.37
C GLU A 167 124.71 -60.64 -92.60
N GLN A 168 124.85 -59.44 -93.16
CA GLN A 168 124.37 -58.19 -92.54
C GLN A 168 122.84 -58.13 -92.50
N LEU A 169 122.17 -58.68 -93.52
CA LEU A 169 120.71 -58.79 -93.53
C LEU A 169 120.22 -59.80 -92.50
N GLN A 170 120.90 -60.95 -92.36
CA GLN A 170 120.61 -61.94 -91.33
C GLN A 170 120.80 -61.36 -89.92
N GLU A 171 121.91 -60.67 -89.66
CA GLU A 171 122.16 -59.98 -88.39
C GLU A 171 121.03 -58.97 -88.04
N HIS A 172 120.65 -58.14 -89.01
CA HIS A 172 119.55 -57.17 -88.85
C HIS A 172 118.21 -57.84 -88.52
N LEU A 173 117.83 -58.88 -89.27
CA LEU A 173 116.59 -59.62 -89.05
C LEU A 173 116.59 -60.35 -87.70
N CYS A 174 117.70 -60.99 -87.33
CA CYS A 174 117.86 -61.61 -86.01
C CYS A 174 117.71 -60.57 -84.87
N SER A 175 118.34 -59.39 -85.00
CA SER A 175 118.21 -58.32 -84.03
C SER A 175 116.77 -57.81 -83.89
N LEU A 176 116.02 -57.68 -84.99
CA LEU A 176 114.61 -57.28 -84.98
C LEU A 176 113.74 -58.35 -84.28
N VAL A 177 113.89 -59.63 -84.64
CA VAL A 177 113.12 -60.73 -84.04
C VAL A 177 113.39 -60.86 -82.54
N VAL A 178 114.65 -60.72 -82.10
CA VAL A 178 115.00 -60.72 -80.67
C VAL A 178 114.41 -59.50 -79.95
N GLY A 179 114.42 -58.33 -80.58
CA GLY A 179 113.78 -57.11 -80.08
C GLY A 179 112.29 -57.28 -79.82
N LEU A 180 111.54 -57.65 -80.87
CA LEU A 180 110.09 -57.85 -80.81
C LEU A 180 109.69 -59.00 -79.87
N THR A 181 110.49 -60.07 -79.80
CA THR A 181 110.24 -61.17 -78.87
C THR A 181 110.35 -60.70 -77.41
N ARG A 182 111.37 -59.88 -77.10
CA ARG A 182 111.54 -59.30 -75.75
C ARG A 182 110.36 -58.40 -75.37
N GLU A 183 110.03 -57.45 -76.24
CA GLU A 183 108.88 -56.54 -76.05
C GLU A 183 107.58 -57.31 -75.80
N ARG A 184 107.28 -58.32 -76.62
CA ARG A 184 106.13 -59.21 -76.43
C ARG A 184 106.17 -59.90 -75.06
N THR A 185 107.31 -60.41 -74.61
CA THR A 185 107.40 -61.05 -73.29
C THR A 185 107.24 -60.07 -72.13
N ASP A 186 107.66 -58.81 -72.28
CA ASP A 186 107.56 -57.81 -71.21
C ASP A 186 106.14 -57.23 -71.13
N LEU A 187 105.48 -56.96 -72.26
CA LEU A 187 104.05 -56.64 -72.32
C LEU A 187 103.19 -57.78 -71.73
N GLN A 188 103.51 -59.04 -72.04
CA GLN A 188 102.80 -60.20 -71.51
C GLN A 188 102.94 -60.31 -69.96
N LYS A 189 104.09 -59.96 -69.39
CA LYS A 189 104.27 -59.88 -67.91
C LYS A 189 103.45 -58.74 -67.30
N GLN A 190 103.45 -57.57 -67.93
CA GLN A 190 102.70 -56.39 -67.45
C GLN A 190 101.19 -56.67 -67.43
N ILE A 191 100.65 -57.28 -68.49
CA ILE A 191 99.23 -57.68 -68.55
C ILE A 191 98.88 -58.66 -67.42
N PHE A 192 99.74 -59.66 -67.16
CA PHE A 192 99.52 -60.62 -66.09
C PHE A 192 99.56 -59.98 -64.69
N GLN A 193 100.47 -59.03 -64.46
CA GLN A 193 100.56 -58.28 -63.20
C GLN A 193 99.30 -57.44 -62.95
N LEU A 194 98.86 -56.68 -63.97
CA LEU A 194 97.66 -55.84 -63.88
C LEU A 194 96.37 -56.65 -63.65
N ASP A 195 96.24 -57.84 -64.25
CA ASP A 195 95.08 -58.72 -64.03
C ASP A 195 95.03 -59.26 -62.58
N GLU A 196 96.17 -59.65 -62.00
CA GLU A 196 96.25 -60.06 -60.59
C GLU A 196 96.04 -58.91 -59.59
N GLU A 197 96.46 -57.69 -59.93
CA GLU A 197 96.15 -56.48 -59.15
C GLU A 197 94.65 -56.16 -59.20
N LEU A 198 94.04 -56.20 -60.38
CA LEU A 198 92.62 -55.95 -60.59
C LEU A 198 91.74 -56.96 -59.83
N LYS A 199 92.10 -58.25 -59.85
CA LYS A 199 91.40 -59.29 -59.07
C LYS A 199 91.45 -59.03 -57.56
N LYS A 200 92.60 -58.60 -57.04
CA LYS A 200 92.77 -58.30 -55.60
C LYS A 200 91.91 -57.12 -55.17
N GLU A 201 91.94 -56.03 -55.95
CA GLU A 201 91.15 -54.84 -55.62
C GLU A 201 89.64 -55.10 -55.78
N LYS A 202 89.23 -55.87 -56.80
CA LYS A 202 87.84 -56.33 -56.95
C LYS A 202 87.36 -57.11 -55.73
N LYS A 203 88.14 -58.08 -55.24
CA LYS A 203 87.79 -58.87 -54.05
C LYS A 203 87.65 -57.98 -52.81
N LYS A 204 88.57 -57.04 -52.60
CA LYS A 204 88.55 -56.08 -51.50
C LYS A 204 87.30 -55.20 -51.52
N GLU A 205 86.86 -54.76 -52.70
CA GLU A 205 85.64 -53.97 -52.84
C GLU A 205 84.37 -54.83 -52.65
N GLU A 206 84.35 -56.08 -53.12
CA GLU A 206 83.24 -57.02 -52.82
C GLU A 206 83.10 -57.31 -51.30
N GLU A 207 84.20 -57.30 -50.54
CA GLU A 207 84.19 -57.44 -49.08
C GLU A 207 83.72 -56.14 -48.39
N ASN A 208 84.12 -54.98 -48.89
CA ASN A 208 83.67 -53.65 -48.44
C ASN A 208 82.15 -53.47 -48.62
N VAL A 209 81.62 -53.80 -49.81
CA VAL A 209 80.18 -53.73 -50.10
C VAL A 209 79.37 -54.60 -49.14
N LYS A 210 79.78 -55.86 -48.91
CA LYS A 210 79.09 -56.77 -47.95
C LYS A 210 79.07 -56.22 -46.53
N LEU A 211 80.15 -55.56 -46.09
CA LEU A 211 80.21 -54.90 -44.79
C LEU A 211 79.21 -53.72 -44.71
N GLN A 212 79.15 -52.89 -45.75
CA GLN A 212 78.22 -51.76 -45.83
C GLN A 212 76.76 -52.22 -45.89
N GLU A 213 76.45 -53.28 -46.63
CA GLU A 213 75.11 -53.89 -46.69
C GLU A 213 74.65 -54.38 -45.29
N LEU A 214 75.53 -55.07 -44.55
CA LEU A 214 75.26 -55.51 -43.18
C LEU A 214 75.02 -54.33 -42.23
N GLN A 215 75.83 -53.27 -42.35
CA GLN A 215 75.65 -52.04 -41.57
C GLN A 215 74.30 -51.37 -41.89
N LEU A 216 73.94 -51.24 -43.17
CA LEU A 216 72.67 -50.67 -43.61
C LEU A 216 71.47 -51.48 -43.15
N ASP A 217 71.53 -52.82 -43.18
CA ASP A 217 70.47 -53.68 -42.64
C ASP A 217 70.32 -53.51 -41.12
N SER A 218 71.42 -53.47 -40.37
CA SER A 218 71.39 -53.21 -38.92
C SER A 218 70.79 -51.83 -38.57
N LEU A 219 71.05 -50.83 -39.41
CA LEU A 219 70.55 -49.46 -39.24
C LEU A 219 69.07 -49.36 -39.62
N ARG A 220 68.64 -50.00 -40.72
CA ARG A 220 67.23 -50.14 -41.12
C ARG A 220 66.40 -50.84 -40.05
N LYS A 221 66.92 -51.93 -39.46
CA LYS A 221 66.27 -52.64 -38.34
C LYS A 221 66.10 -51.76 -37.10
N ARG A 222 67.13 -51.00 -36.72
CA ARG A 222 67.04 -50.02 -35.62
C ARG A 222 66.02 -48.92 -35.91
N PHE A 223 66.06 -48.28 -37.07
CA PHE A 223 65.08 -47.25 -37.43
C PHE A 223 63.65 -47.79 -37.50
N SER A 224 63.45 -48.99 -38.08
CA SER A 224 62.13 -49.64 -38.11
C SER A 224 61.58 -49.89 -36.71
N LYS A 225 62.43 -50.35 -35.78
CA LYS A 225 62.07 -50.52 -34.37
C LYS A 225 61.68 -49.18 -33.72
N THR A 226 62.54 -48.16 -33.79
CA THR A 226 62.27 -46.85 -33.18
C THR A 226 61.02 -46.17 -33.76
N VAL A 227 60.76 -46.32 -35.06
CA VAL A 227 59.52 -45.80 -35.69
C VAL A 227 58.28 -46.56 -35.22
N ALA A 228 58.37 -47.87 -34.96
CA ALA A 228 57.27 -48.63 -34.38
C ALA A 228 56.99 -48.21 -32.93
N GLU A 229 58.04 -48.09 -32.10
CA GLU A 229 57.95 -47.64 -30.70
C GLU A 229 57.32 -46.24 -30.60
N LEU A 230 57.81 -45.26 -31.36
CA LEU A 230 57.27 -43.90 -31.39
C LEU A 230 55.81 -43.84 -31.86
N ARG A 231 55.39 -44.71 -32.79
CA ARG A 231 53.99 -44.80 -33.23
C ARG A 231 53.09 -45.38 -32.14
N GLU A 232 53.56 -46.38 -31.41
CA GLU A 232 52.83 -46.98 -30.29
C GLU A 232 52.68 -45.98 -29.12
N GLU A 233 53.74 -45.24 -28.79
CA GLU A 233 53.70 -44.15 -27.79
C GLU A 233 52.73 -43.04 -28.19
N HIS A 234 52.82 -42.56 -29.45
CA HIS A 234 51.92 -41.54 -29.97
C HIS A 234 50.44 -41.98 -29.93
N GLU A 235 50.11 -43.21 -30.33
CA GLU A 235 48.72 -43.67 -30.29
C GLU A 235 48.23 -43.88 -28.85
N LYS A 236 49.10 -44.31 -27.93
CA LYS A 236 48.80 -44.36 -26.48
C LYS A 236 48.58 -42.97 -25.88
N GLU A 237 49.30 -41.95 -26.32
CA GLU A 237 49.11 -40.57 -25.85
C GLU A 237 47.84 -39.95 -26.45
N LYS A 238 47.64 -40.10 -27.75
CA LYS A 238 46.43 -39.66 -28.46
C LYS A 238 45.16 -40.24 -27.82
N THR A 239 45.11 -41.56 -27.62
CA THR A 239 43.95 -42.21 -26.99
C THR A 239 43.73 -41.76 -25.53
N LYS A 240 44.78 -41.48 -24.76
CA LYS A 240 44.63 -40.85 -23.42
C LYS A 240 44.04 -39.45 -23.54
N LEU A 241 44.55 -38.61 -24.44
CA LEU A 241 44.06 -37.25 -24.65
C LEU A 241 42.59 -37.24 -25.11
N GLU A 242 42.24 -38.07 -26.10
CA GLU A 242 40.86 -38.24 -26.58
C GLU A 242 39.91 -38.63 -25.44
N ASN A 243 40.30 -39.58 -24.58
CA ASN A 243 39.52 -39.97 -23.39
C ASN A 243 39.39 -38.83 -22.37
N THR A 244 40.45 -38.07 -22.08
CA THR A 244 40.35 -36.91 -21.17
C THR A 244 39.47 -35.80 -21.72
N VAL A 245 39.55 -35.51 -23.02
CA VAL A 245 38.71 -34.51 -23.69
C VAL A 245 37.24 -34.95 -23.72
N ALA A 246 36.97 -36.24 -23.96
CA ALA A 246 35.62 -36.79 -23.89
C ALA A 246 35.03 -36.67 -22.48
N LYS A 247 35.84 -36.96 -21.44
CA LYS A 247 35.42 -36.84 -20.04
C LYS A 247 35.13 -35.38 -19.65
N ILE A 248 36.03 -34.44 -19.95
CA ILE A 248 35.82 -33.01 -19.68
C ILE A 248 34.57 -32.48 -20.39
N LYS A 249 34.31 -32.90 -21.63
CA LYS A 249 33.07 -32.52 -22.35
C LYS A 249 31.82 -33.08 -21.69
N GLN A 250 31.85 -34.32 -21.20
CA GLN A 250 30.73 -34.92 -20.48
C GLN A 250 30.44 -34.17 -19.18
N ASP A 251 31.48 -33.85 -18.42
CA ASP A 251 31.35 -33.18 -17.12
C ASP A 251 30.84 -31.74 -17.28
N LEU A 252 31.38 -30.99 -18.26
CA LEU A 252 30.90 -29.65 -18.59
C LEU A 252 29.43 -29.64 -19.08
N GLN A 253 29.03 -30.65 -19.85
CA GLN A 253 27.62 -30.80 -20.26
C GLN A 253 26.71 -31.06 -19.05
N ALA A 254 27.11 -31.98 -18.16
CA ALA A 254 26.35 -32.28 -16.95
C ALA A 254 26.23 -31.06 -16.00
N GLU A 255 27.30 -30.28 -15.85
CA GLU A 255 27.28 -29.02 -15.09
C GLU A 255 26.36 -27.97 -15.73
N SER A 256 26.40 -27.82 -17.06
CA SER A 256 25.50 -26.92 -17.80
C SER A 256 24.03 -27.32 -17.63
N ASP A 257 23.72 -28.61 -17.75
CA ASP A 257 22.36 -29.13 -17.57
C ASP A 257 21.88 -28.94 -16.12
N GLN A 258 22.75 -29.19 -15.13
CA GLN A 258 22.47 -28.95 -13.71
C GLN A 258 22.26 -27.47 -13.38
N LEU A 259 23.02 -26.57 -14.00
CA LEU A 259 22.84 -25.13 -13.83
C LEU A 259 21.51 -24.68 -14.44
N GLN A 260 21.14 -25.22 -15.60
CA GLN A 260 19.87 -24.92 -16.26
C GLN A 260 18.65 -25.42 -15.48
N THR A 261 18.71 -26.61 -14.86
CA THR A 261 17.64 -27.06 -13.95
C THR A 261 17.56 -26.17 -12.71
N SER A 262 18.69 -25.89 -12.06
CA SER A 262 18.76 -25.02 -10.87
C SER A 262 18.22 -23.62 -11.13
N MET A 263 18.53 -23.01 -12.28
CA MET A 263 17.98 -21.72 -12.70
C MET A 263 16.46 -21.77 -12.95
N SER A 264 15.97 -22.88 -13.50
CA SER A 264 14.53 -23.08 -13.74
C SER A 264 13.76 -23.25 -12.43
N GLU A 265 14.29 -24.03 -11.49
CA GLU A 265 13.74 -24.20 -10.14
C GLU A 265 13.74 -22.88 -9.35
N LEU A 266 14.86 -22.13 -9.38
CA LEU A 266 14.96 -20.83 -8.73
C LEU A 266 13.98 -19.81 -9.31
N LYS A 267 13.74 -19.83 -10.63
CA LYS A 267 12.74 -18.98 -11.29
C LYS A 267 11.31 -19.35 -10.87
N VAL A 268 10.99 -20.64 -10.75
CA VAL A 268 9.69 -21.11 -10.25
C VAL A 268 9.50 -20.70 -8.78
N ALA A 269 10.53 -20.86 -7.94
CA ALA A 269 10.53 -20.43 -6.55
C ALA A 269 10.33 -18.90 -6.43
N GLN A 270 11.02 -18.10 -7.26
CA GLN A 270 10.88 -16.65 -7.30
C GLN A 270 9.46 -16.20 -7.66
N ILE A 271 8.85 -16.81 -8.68
CA ILE A 271 7.45 -16.54 -9.07
C ILE A 271 6.50 -16.90 -7.91
N LYS A 272 6.71 -18.05 -7.25
CA LYS A 272 5.91 -18.48 -6.09
C LYS A 272 6.04 -17.51 -4.92
N CYS A 273 7.26 -17.08 -4.58
CA CYS A 273 7.51 -16.08 -3.53
C CYS A 273 6.88 -14.73 -3.87
N ALA A 274 6.95 -14.28 -5.13
CA ALA A 274 6.27 -13.05 -5.57
C ALA A 274 4.74 -13.15 -5.44
N SER A 275 4.15 -14.30 -5.81
CA SER A 275 2.72 -14.57 -5.63
C SER A 275 2.31 -14.54 -4.15
N ILE A 276 3.03 -15.27 -3.30
CA ILE A 276 2.78 -15.32 -1.85
C ILE A 276 2.94 -13.94 -1.21
N ASN A 277 3.92 -13.14 -1.64
CA ASN A 277 4.07 -11.77 -1.15
C ASN A 277 2.91 -10.86 -1.60
N SER A 278 2.45 -11.00 -2.84
CA SER A 278 1.26 -10.25 -3.31
C SER A 278 -0.01 -10.65 -2.56
N GLU A 279 -0.17 -11.92 -2.19
CA GLU A 279 -1.30 -12.43 -1.41
C GLU A 279 -1.23 -11.94 0.04
N ASN A 280 -0.06 -12.02 0.68
CA ASN A 280 0.17 -11.46 2.02
C ASN A 280 -0.10 -9.95 2.09
N ASN A 281 0.25 -9.19 1.05
CA ASN A 281 -0.04 -7.76 0.99
C ASN A 281 -1.55 -7.48 0.85
N LYS A 282 -2.30 -8.29 0.11
CA LYS A 282 -3.77 -8.19 0.03
C LYS A 282 -4.42 -8.53 1.36
N LEU A 283 -4.05 -9.65 1.98
CA LEU A 283 -4.57 -10.07 3.28
C LEU A 283 -4.25 -9.05 4.38
N ARG A 284 -3.08 -8.40 4.35
CA ARG A 284 -2.76 -7.28 5.26
C ARG A 284 -3.66 -6.07 5.03
N GLN A 285 -3.90 -5.70 3.77
CA GLN A 285 -4.81 -4.60 3.44
C GLN A 285 -6.26 -4.91 3.89
N GLU A 286 -6.74 -6.14 3.65
CA GLU A 286 -8.06 -6.61 4.11
C GLU A 286 -8.17 -6.60 5.64
N ILE A 287 -7.11 -6.99 6.37
CA ILE A 287 -7.04 -6.88 7.84
C ILE A 287 -7.06 -5.42 8.29
N ASP A 288 -6.30 -4.52 7.65
CA ASP A 288 -6.28 -3.11 7.99
C ASP A 288 -7.64 -2.43 7.73
N ASP A 289 -8.34 -2.80 6.66
CA ASP A 289 -9.67 -2.28 6.35
C ASP A 289 -10.75 -2.85 7.30
N ALA A 290 -10.71 -4.15 7.61
CA ALA A 290 -11.59 -4.74 8.62
C ALA A 290 -11.36 -4.12 10.02
N ASN A 291 -10.11 -3.83 10.40
CA ASN A 291 -9.79 -3.13 11.65
C ASN A 291 -10.36 -1.70 11.68
N ARG A 292 -10.36 -0.99 10.54
CA ARG A 292 -11.01 0.34 10.42
C ARG A 292 -12.52 0.22 10.61
N GLU A 293 -13.16 -0.75 9.97
CA GLU A 293 -14.60 -0.99 10.11
C GLU A 293 -14.99 -1.32 11.57
N VAL A 294 -14.21 -2.15 12.26
CA VAL A 294 -14.39 -2.44 13.70
C VAL A 294 -14.29 -1.16 14.54
N VAL A 295 -13.26 -0.34 14.33
CA VAL A 295 -13.08 0.92 15.09
C VAL A 295 -14.23 1.92 14.84
N GLU A 296 -14.75 2.02 13.61
CA GLU A 296 -15.93 2.87 13.34
C GLU A 296 -17.21 2.28 13.95
N ALA A 297 -17.40 0.95 13.91
CA ALA A 297 -18.52 0.30 14.58
C ALA A 297 -18.48 0.51 16.11
N GLU A 298 -17.30 0.39 16.73
CA GLU A 298 -17.09 0.68 18.16
C GLU A 298 -17.42 2.14 18.49
N LYS A 299 -17.01 3.12 17.66
CA LYS A 299 -17.40 4.53 17.84
C LYS A 299 -18.92 4.72 17.80
N VAL A 300 -19.61 4.09 16.85
CA VAL A 300 -21.08 4.17 16.73
C VAL A 300 -21.75 3.51 17.94
N ILE A 301 -21.26 2.35 18.40
CA ILE A 301 -21.77 1.68 19.61
C ILE A 301 -21.61 2.59 20.84
N ASN A 302 -20.43 3.17 21.06
CA ASN A 302 -20.17 4.07 22.18
C ASN A 302 -21.06 5.34 22.13
N GLN A 303 -21.30 5.90 20.94
CA GLN A 303 -22.24 7.01 20.75
C GLN A 303 -23.68 6.62 21.07
N LEU A 304 -24.14 5.44 20.61
CA LEU A 304 -25.48 4.93 20.89
C LEU A 304 -25.68 4.60 22.37
N GLN A 305 -24.68 4.01 23.04
CA GLN A 305 -24.71 3.76 24.48
C GLN A 305 -24.78 5.07 25.29
N THR A 306 -24.01 6.08 24.90
CA THR A 306 -24.06 7.42 25.54
C THR A 306 -25.45 8.06 25.38
N ARG A 307 -26.05 7.95 24.18
CA ARG A 307 -27.41 8.46 23.93
C ARG A 307 -28.49 7.66 24.67
N LEU A 308 -28.34 6.35 24.76
CA LEU A 308 -29.26 5.48 25.50
C LEU A 308 -29.25 5.84 26.99
N CYS A 309 -28.07 5.93 27.60
CA CYS A 309 -27.92 6.34 29.00
C CYS A 309 -28.53 7.72 29.29
N GLY A 310 -28.36 8.68 28.38
CA GLY A 310 -29.04 9.99 28.48
C GLY A 310 -30.57 9.89 28.42
N ALA A 311 -31.11 9.10 27.49
CA ALA A 311 -32.56 8.89 27.36
C ALA A 311 -33.17 8.09 28.53
N GLU A 312 -32.45 7.13 29.09
CA GLU A 312 -32.84 6.36 30.28
C GLU A 312 -32.89 7.28 31.52
N GLN A 313 -31.91 8.16 31.68
CA GLN A 313 -31.90 9.17 32.75
C GLN A 313 -33.05 10.18 32.59
N GLU A 314 -33.29 10.69 31.38
CA GLU A 314 -34.43 11.57 31.10
C GLU A 314 -35.77 10.88 31.40
N LEU A 315 -35.91 9.59 31.05
CA LEU A 315 -37.12 8.81 31.34
C LEU A 315 -37.36 8.68 32.85
N LEU A 316 -36.32 8.32 33.61
CA LEU A 316 -36.37 8.21 35.08
C LEU A 316 -36.80 9.53 35.73
N GLU A 317 -36.26 10.66 35.25
CA GLU A 317 -36.64 12.00 35.71
C GLU A 317 -38.11 12.33 35.37
N LYS A 318 -38.61 11.92 34.19
CA LYS A 318 -40.03 12.08 33.84
C LYS A 318 -40.94 11.19 34.68
N GLU A 319 -40.56 9.95 34.97
CA GLU A 319 -41.32 9.05 35.85
C GLU A 319 -41.42 9.62 37.27
N SER A 320 -40.32 10.12 37.83
CA SER A 320 -40.33 10.81 39.14
C SER A 320 -41.22 12.05 39.13
N ALA A 321 -41.15 12.87 38.09
CA ALA A 321 -41.97 14.08 37.96
C ALA A 321 -43.47 13.77 37.74
N LEU A 322 -43.80 12.65 37.08
CA LEU A 322 -45.17 12.16 36.95
C LEU A 322 -45.72 11.69 38.30
N LEU A 323 -44.95 10.92 39.06
CA LEU A 323 -45.34 10.45 40.39
C LEU A 323 -45.63 11.64 41.34
N GLU A 324 -44.74 12.64 41.40
CA GLU A 324 -45.00 13.88 42.17
C GLU A 324 -46.29 14.59 41.73
N ASN A 325 -46.60 14.58 40.44
CA ASN A 325 -47.80 15.22 39.90
C ASN A 325 -49.07 14.41 40.22
N GLU A 326 -49.00 13.08 40.19
CA GLU A 326 -50.08 12.20 40.64
C GLU A 326 -50.38 12.39 42.13
N GLU A 327 -49.37 12.48 42.99
CA GLU A 327 -49.54 12.78 44.42
C GLU A 327 -50.21 14.15 44.63
N ARG A 328 -49.78 15.18 43.90
CA ARG A 328 -50.42 16.52 43.92
C ARG A 328 -51.88 16.46 43.47
N LEU A 329 -52.20 15.72 42.42
CA LEU A 329 -53.56 15.52 41.93
C LEU A 329 -54.43 14.77 42.95
N GLN A 330 -53.91 13.72 43.59
CA GLN A 330 -54.60 13.02 44.67
C GLN A 330 -54.90 13.95 45.86
N HIS A 331 -53.95 14.80 46.26
CA HIS A 331 -54.17 15.79 47.31
C HIS A 331 -55.24 16.83 46.91
N LEU A 332 -55.27 17.28 45.65
CA LEU A 332 -56.29 18.19 45.15
C LEU A 332 -57.68 17.53 45.11
N LEU A 333 -57.78 16.27 44.69
CA LEU A 333 -59.04 15.51 44.70
C LEU A 333 -59.55 15.24 46.13
N ALA A 334 -58.67 14.95 47.08
CA ALA A 334 -59.03 14.82 48.49
C ALA A 334 -59.53 16.15 49.08
N ASN A 335 -58.90 17.27 48.73
CA ASN A 335 -59.35 18.61 49.10
C ASN A 335 -60.73 18.94 48.50
N LEU A 336 -60.96 18.62 47.22
CA LEU A 336 -62.25 18.83 46.56
C LEU A 336 -63.37 18.04 47.26
N ARG A 337 -63.18 16.74 47.49
CA ARG A 337 -64.14 15.92 48.25
C ARG A 337 -64.45 16.50 49.63
N ARG A 338 -63.42 16.97 50.35
CA ARG A 338 -63.61 17.61 51.67
C ARG A 338 -64.42 18.90 51.59
N LEU A 339 -64.27 19.68 50.50
CA LEU A 339 -65.07 20.88 50.27
C LEU A 339 -66.51 20.54 49.90
N GLU A 340 -66.73 19.55 49.03
CA GLU A 340 -68.06 19.02 48.67
C GLU A 340 -68.83 18.57 49.93
N ASP A 341 -68.18 17.75 50.77
CA ASP A 341 -68.66 17.34 52.10
C ASP A 341 -69.09 18.51 52.99
N THR A 342 -68.35 19.62 52.96
CA THR A 342 -68.68 20.82 53.77
C THR A 342 -69.84 21.61 53.17
N ILE A 343 -69.95 21.66 51.84
CA ILE A 343 -71.07 22.31 51.15
C ILE A 343 -72.37 21.54 51.41
N GLU A 344 -72.35 20.21 51.37
CA GLU A 344 -73.52 19.38 51.68
C GLU A 344 -73.97 19.58 53.15
N LYS A 345 -73.03 19.56 54.10
CA LYS A 345 -73.32 19.85 55.52
C LYS A 345 -73.90 21.25 55.72
N GLN A 346 -73.41 22.27 55.01
CA GLN A 346 -73.97 23.62 55.06
C GLN A 346 -75.38 23.68 54.44
N ALA A 347 -75.62 23.01 53.31
CA ALA A 347 -76.94 22.92 52.69
C ALA A 347 -77.98 22.23 53.59
N ALA A 348 -77.57 21.19 54.32
CA ALA A 348 -78.42 20.53 55.32
C ALA A 348 -78.76 21.45 56.50
N ILE A 349 -77.78 22.21 57.02
CA ILE A 349 -78.01 23.22 58.08
C ILE A 349 -78.95 24.33 57.62
N ILE A 350 -78.77 24.83 56.39
CA ILE A 350 -79.66 25.84 55.79
C ILE A 350 -81.08 25.31 55.68
N SER A 351 -81.26 24.08 55.21
CA SER A 351 -82.57 23.41 55.13
C SER A 351 -83.25 23.29 56.51
N GLN A 352 -82.49 22.92 57.56
CA GLN A 352 -83.01 22.86 58.93
C GLN A 352 -83.39 24.23 59.49
N LEU A 353 -82.62 25.28 59.19
CA LEU A 353 -82.94 26.65 59.60
C LEU A 353 -84.17 27.18 58.87
N GLN A 354 -84.33 26.87 57.57
CA GLN A 354 -85.53 27.20 56.81
C GLN A 354 -86.78 26.50 57.37
N ALA A 355 -86.69 25.22 57.73
CA ALA A 355 -87.78 24.50 58.38
C ALA A 355 -88.17 25.12 59.73
N LYS A 356 -87.19 25.37 60.61
CA LYS A 356 -87.42 26.06 61.91
C LYS A 356 -88.03 27.46 61.74
N TYR A 357 -87.63 28.19 60.69
CA TYR A 357 -88.20 29.49 60.39
C TYR A 357 -89.66 29.37 59.92
N ALA A 358 -89.99 28.37 59.10
CA ALA A 358 -91.37 28.09 58.71
C ALA A 358 -92.26 27.73 59.92
N ASP A 359 -91.78 26.88 60.83
CA ASP A 359 -92.49 26.54 62.08
C ASP A 359 -92.74 27.78 62.95
N GLN A 360 -91.74 28.69 63.06
CA GLN A 360 -91.88 29.95 63.78
C GLN A 360 -92.89 30.90 63.12
N VAL A 361 -92.90 31.00 61.79
CA VAL A 361 -93.90 31.80 61.05
C VAL A 361 -95.31 31.29 61.38
N ASP A 362 -95.52 29.97 61.32
CA ASP A 362 -96.81 29.34 61.59
C ASP A 362 -97.28 29.58 63.03
N GLU A 363 -96.37 29.50 64.01
CA GLU A 363 -96.67 29.79 65.43
C GLU A 363 -96.99 31.27 65.68
N THR A 364 -96.28 32.20 65.02
CA THR A 364 -96.63 33.63 65.09
C THR A 364 -98.00 33.93 64.47
N GLN A 365 -98.39 33.23 63.40
CA GLN A 365 -99.74 33.33 62.82
C GLN A 365 -100.84 32.85 63.77
N LYS A 366 -100.61 31.75 64.51
CA LYS A 366 -101.52 31.31 65.59
C LYS A 366 -101.64 32.37 66.69
N GLY A 367 -100.51 32.94 67.13
CA GLY A 367 -100.48 34.04 68.11
C GLY A 367 -101.28 35.27 67.68
N ILE A 368 -101.13 35.71 66.42
CA ILE A 368 -101.93 36.79 65.82
C ILE A 368 -103.44 36.46 65.84
N HIS A 369 -103.81 35.20 65.61
CA HIS A 369 -105.21 34.76 65.63
C HIS A 369 -105.83 34.83 67.03
N ILE A 370 -105.07 34.46 68.08
CA ILE A 370 -105.50 34.57 69.49
C ILE A 370 -105.67 36.04 69.89
N LEU A 371 -104.72 36.90 69.52
CA LEU A 371 -104.81 38.35 69.79
C LEU A 371 -106.04 39.00 69.14
N ARG A 372 -106.39 38.57 67.92
CA ARG A 372 -107.61 39.04 67.24
C ARG A 372 -108.88 38.69 68.01
N ARG A 373 -108.97 37.45 68.49
CA ARG A 373 -110.10 36.98 69.31
C ARG A 373 -110.24 37.77 70.62
N PHE A 374 -109.15 37.99 71.36
CA PHE A 374 -109.20 38.80 72.58
C PHE A 374 -109.63 40.25 72.29
N LYS A 375 -109.21 40.84 71.16
CA LYS A 375 -109.66 42.18 70.74
C LYS A 375 -111.18 42.22 70.52
N GLU A 376 -111.76 41.22 69.89
CA GLU A 376 -113.21 41.10 69.68
C GLU A 376 -113.96 40.94 71.01
N GLU A 377 -113.51 40.06 71.90
CA GLU A 377 -114.08 39.85 73.24
C GLU A 377 -114.03 41.12 74.12
N ILE A 378 -112.95 41.91 74.02
CA ILE A 378 -112.83 43.23 74.68
C ILE A 378 -113.85 44.24 74.11
N THR A 379 -114.08 44.26 72.79
CA THR A 379 -115.07 45.20 72.21
C THR A 379 -116.50 44.88 72.65
N GLU A 380 -116.88 43.59 72.73
CA GLU A 380 -118.23 43.19 73.16
C GLU A 380 -118.46 43.39 74.66
N THR A 381 -117.43 43.21 75.50
CA THR A 381 -117.51 43.52 76.94
C THR A 381 -117.63 45.03 77.20
N ASN A 382 -116.87 45.87 76.47
CA ASN A 382 -117.04 47.33 76.52
C ASN A 382 -118.44 47.77 76.07
N ARG A 383 -119.00 47.18 75.00
CA ARG A 383 -120.37 47.46 74.54
C ARG A 383 -121.41 47.15 75.62
N LYS A 384 -121.26 46.01 76.31
CA LYS A 384 -122.12 45.63 77.44
C LYS A 384 -121.98 46.56 78.65
N ALA A 385 -120.76 47.00 78.97
CA ALA A 385 -120.50 47.93 80.06
C ALA A 385 -121.13 49.31 79.80
N SER A 386 -120.99 49.84 78.58
CA SER A 386 -121.60 51.11 78.18
C SER A 386 -123.13 51.09 78.29
N LEU A 387 -123.79 49.98 77.95
CA LEU A 387 -125.24 49.83 78.09
C LEU A 387 -125.67 49.88 79.56
N ARG A 388 -124.93 49.21 80.46
CA ARG A 388 -125.23 49.22 81.91
C ARG A 388 -125.07 50.60 82.52
N ALA A 389 -124.01 51.34 82.16
CA ALA A 389 -123.80 52.71 82.63
C ALA A 389 -124.95 53.63 82.19
N GLN A 390 -125.43 53.49 80.95
CA GLN A 390 -126.53 54.30 80.42
C GLN A 390 -127.88 53.99 81.11
N ILE A 391 -128.11 52.75 81.55
CA ILE A 391 -129.27 52.36 82.36
C ILE A 391 -129.18 52.94 83.77
N ALA A 392 -128.01 52.93 84.42
CA ALA A 392 -127.82 53.48 85.76
C ALA A 392 -128.17 54.98 85.82
N VAL A 393 -127.68 55.78 84.86
CA VAL A 393 -127.98 57.22 84.76
C VAL A 393 -129.47 57.51 84.54
N GLN A 394 -130.20 56.63 83.84
CA GLN A 394 -131.66 56.72 83.69
C GLN A 394 -132.41 56.40 85.00
N GLN A 395 -131.85 55.52 85.84
CA GLN A 395 -132.43 55.18 87.14
C GLN A 395 -132.21 56.29 88.18
N GLU A 396 -131.01 56.87 88.27
CA GLU A 396 -130.70 57.99 89.17
C GLU A 396 -131.66 59.18 88.95
N LYS A 397 -131.86 59.61 87.70
CA LYS A 397 -132.79 60.70 87.37
C LYS A 397 -134.22 60.46 87.84
N LYS A 398 -134.65 59.20 87.90
CA LYS A 398 -136.00 58.85 88.37
C LYS A 398 -136.10 58.89 89.89
N VAL A 399 -135.04 58.50 90.60
CA VAL A 399 -134.97 58.59 92.07
C VAL A 399 -134.95 60.06 92.51
N GLU A 400 -134.13 60.88 91.88
CA GLU A 400 -134.01 62.32 92.18
C GLU A 400 -135.35 63.07 91.98
N GLN A 401 -136.11 62.72 90.93
CA GLN A 401 -137.47 63.25 90.73
C GLN A 401 -138.42 62.88 91.88
N TYR A 402 -138.42 61.61 92.32
CA TYR A 402 -139.28 61.18 93.43
C TYR A 402 -138.88 61.79 94.77
N GLU A 403 -137.59 62.03 95.05
CA GLU A 403 -137.15 62.72 96.28
C GLU A 403 -137.61 64.18 96.34
N VAL A 404 -137.52 64.91 95.23
CA VAL A 404 -138.02 66.30 95.14
C VAL A 404 -139.52 66.36 95.38
N GLU A 405 -140.28 65.42 94.80
CA GLU A 405 -141.73 65.35 94.95
C GLU A 405 -142.16 64.95 96.37
N LEU A 406 -141.48 63.98 96.99
CA LEU A 406 -141.68 63.60 98.40
C LEU A 406 -141.42 64.76 99.35
N ASN A 407 -140.32 65.50 99.18
CA ASN A 407 -139.99 66.64 100.03
C ASN A 407 -141.01 67.79 99.90
N ARG A 408 -141.53 68.04 98.70
CA ARG A 408 -142.61 69.01 98.47
C ARG A 408 -143.91 68.61 99.18
N MET A 409 -144.30 67.34 99.09
CA MET A 409 -145.51 66.84 99.77
C MET A 409 -145.36 66.86 101.29
N ARG A 410 -144.17 66.53 101.83
CA ARG A 410 -143.89 66.55 103.27
C ARG A 410 -144.05 67.95 103.86
N LYS A 411 -143.44 68.98 103.25
CA LYS A 411 -143.61 70.39 103.67
C LYS A 411 -145.05 70.88 103.60
N LYS A 412 -145.83 70.42 102.62
CA LYS A 412 -147.25 70.80 102.48
C LYS A 412 -148.09 70.28 103.63
N MET A 413 -147.85 69.03 104.03
CA MET A 413 -148.53 68.38 105.16
C MET A 413 -148.22 69.08 106.50
N GLU A 414 -146.95 69.42 106.72
CA GLU A 414 -146.47 70.16 107.89
C GLU A 414 -147.16 71.54 108.01
N SER A 415 -147.23 72.31 106.90
CA SER A 415 -147.92 73.62 106.90
C SER A 415 -149.42 73.55 107.21
N LEU A 416 -150.12 72.51 106.72
CA LEU A 416 -151.54 72.33 106.97
C LEU A 416 -151.82 71.90 108.41
N GLN A 417 -150.88 71.19 109.05
CA GLN A 417 -151.01 70.76 110.43
C GLN A 417 -150.83 71.93 111.42
N ASP A 418 -149.91 72.84 111.15
CA ASP A 418 -149.75 74.08 111.93
C ASP A 418 -150.94 75.03 111.81
N GLU A 419 -151.53 75.20 110.61
CA GLU A 419 -152.77 75.97 110.45
C GLU A 419 -153.92 75.38 111.26
N ASN A 420 -154.07 74.05 111.27
CA ASN A 420 -155.14 73.37 111.99
C ASN A 420 -154.98 73.51 113.52
N ASN A 421 -153.74 73.39 114.02
CA ASN A 421 -153.42 73.62 115.43
C ASN A 421 -153.77 75.06 115.86
N GLN A 422 -153.41 76.08 115.06
CA GLN A 422 -153.74 77.48 115.35
C GLN A 422 -155.25 77.77 115.34
N LEU A 423 -156.02 77.10 114.48
CA LEU A 423 -157.48 77.21 114.44
C LEU A 423 -158.14 76.58 115.68
N ALA A 424 -157.69 75.38 116.09
CA ALA A 424 -158.15 74.74 117.32
C ALA A 424 -157.89 75.62 118.55
N ASP A 425 -156.71 76.23 118.63
CA ASP A 425 -156.31 77.14 119.71
C ASP A 425 -157.18 78.41 119.78
N LYS A 426 -157.55 78.99 118.63
CA LYS A 426 -158.48 80.13 118.55
C LYS A 426 -159.90 79.75 118.98
N ILE A 427 -160.38 78.58 118.58
CA ILE A 427 -161.70 78.06 118.98
C ILE A 427 -161.73 77.90 120.51
N ASN A 428 -160.73 77.24 121.11
CA ASN A 428 -160.68 77.02 122.56
C ASN A 428 -160.71 78.34 123.36
N ARG A 429 -159.96 79.37 122.92
CA ARG A 429 -159.98 80.69 123.58
C ARG A 429 -161.35 81.35 123.52
N LYS A 430 -162.04 81.28 122.37
CA LYS A 430 -163.40 81.85 122.21
C LYS A 430 -164.46 81.06 122.96
N THR A 431 -164.35 79.73 123.03
CA THR A 431 -165.24 78.89 123.86
C THR A 431 -165.15 79.27 125.34
N ASN A 432 -163.93 79.47 125.87
CA ASN A 432 -163.75 79.89 127.27
C ASN A 432 -164.35 81.29 127.55
N GLU A 433 -164.22 82.22 126.60
CA GLU A 433 -164.85 83.56 126.68
C GLU A 433 -166.39 83.47 126.75
N VAL A 434 -167.00 82.56 125.99
CA VAL A 434 -168.46 82.31 126.02
C VAL A 434 -168.88 81.64 127.34
N VAL A 435 -168.08 80.73 127.90
CA VAL A 435 -168.36 80.09 129.20
C VAL A 435 -168.37 81.11 130.35
N GLU A 436 -167.40 82.04 130.37
CA GLU A 436 -167.34 83.11 131.37
C GLU A 436 -168.52 84.09 131.24
N LEU A 437 -168.89 84.48 130.00
CA LEU A 437 -170.08 85.30 129.75
C LEU A 437 -171.38 84.59 130.18
N THR A 438 -171.45 83.26 130.02
CA THR A 438 -172.63 82.47 130.43
C THR A 438 -172.75 82.40 131.95
N LYS A 439 -171.65 82.12 132.67
CA LYS A 439 -171.64 82.17 134.14
C LYS A 439 -172.01 83.55 134.69
N SER A 440 -171.43 84.61 134.13
CA SER A 440 -171.75 85.98 134.55
C SER A 440 -173.21 86.35 134.29
N LEU A 441 -173.87 85.75 133.29
CA LEU A 441 -175.28 85.97 133.01
C LEU A 441 -176.19 85.24 134.01
N ASP A 442 -175.82 84.01 134.39
CA ASP A 442 -176.62 83.20 135.32
C ASP A 442 -176.48 83.65 136.79
N ASP A 443 -175.30 84.15 137.20
CA ASP A 443 -175.13 84.80 138.51
C ASP A 443 -176.02 86.06 138.65
N VAL A 444 -176.15 86.86 137.58
CA VAL A 444 -177.02 88.05 137.59
C VAL A 444 -178.50 87.67 137.64
N LYS A 445 -178.92 86.61 136.94
CA LYS A 445 -180.29 86.06 137.05
C LYS A 445 -180.59 85.56 138.47
N ALA A 446 -179.69 84.78 139.06
CA ALA A 446 -179.85 84.25 140.41
C ALA A 446 -179.95 85.37 141.47
N GLN A 447 -179.14 86.43 141.33
CA GLN A 447 -179.23 87.60 142.21
C GLN A 447 -180.52 88.42 142.03
N LEU A 448 -181.13 88.42 140.84
CA LEU A 448 -182.43 89.06 140.62
C LEU A 448 -183.58 88.24 141.21
N GLU A 449 -183.65 86.93 140.97
CA GLU A 449 -184.66 86.07 141.58
C GLU A 449 -184.62 86.12 143.12
N GLY A 450 -183.42 86.23 143.70
CA GLY A 450 -183.25 86.43 145.14
C GLY A 450 -183.91 87.72 145.65
N LYS A 451 -183.76 88.83 144.92
CA LYS A 451 -184.40 90.12 145.27
C LYS A 451 -185.92 90.08 145.07
N GLU A 452 -186.38 89.39 144.03
CA GLU A 452 -187.81 89.23 143.71
C GLU A 452 -188.57 88.44 144.78
N LYS A 453 -187.95 87.38 145.33
CA LYS A 453 -188.48 86.63 146.48
C LYS A 453 -188.57 87.48 147.75
N ILE A 454 -187.59 88.35 148.01
CA ILE A 454 -187.57 89.25 149.19
C ILE A 454 -188.69 90.31 149.11
N ILE A 455 -188.90 90.92 147.94
CA ILE A 455 -189.92 91.96 147.74
C ILE A 455 -191.34 91.37 147.88
N CYS A 456 -191.59 90.18 147.32
CA CYS A 456 -192.86 89.47 147.51
C CYS A 456 -193.14 89.11 148.99
N TYR A 457 -192.10 88.75 149.76
CA TYR A 457 -192.26 88.40 151.17
C TYR A 457 -192.61 89.60 152.04
N LEU A 458 -191.88 90.72 151.88
CA LEU A 458 -192.06 91.94 152.67
C LEU A 458 -193.46 92.56 152.53
N ASN A 459 -194.03 92.58 151.32
CA ASN A 459 -195.38 93.12 151.12
C ASN A 459 -196.49 92.22 151.70
N LYS A 460 -196.23 90.92 151.91
CA LYS A 460 -197.19 90.01 152.54
C LYS A 460 -197.23 90.18 154.06
N SER A 461 -196.08 90.46 154.67
CA SER A 461 -195.96 90.66 156.13
C SER A 461 -196.65 91.92 156.68
N MET A 462 -197.05 92.86 155.83
CA MET A 462 -197.71 94.11 156.25
C MET A 462 -199.23 94.02 156.47
N LYS A 463 -199.90 92.87 156.23
CA LYS A 463 -201.38 92.80 156.34
C LYS A 463 -202.06 91.59 157.01
N CYS A 464 -201.38 90.50 157.39
CA CYS A 464 -201.87 89.49 158.37
C CYS A 464 -200.82 88.38 158.68
N GLN A 465 -201.07 87.50 159.67
CA GLN A 465 -200.15 86.48 160.22
C GLN A 465 -200.59 85.01 159.91
N GLN A 466 -199.93 83.89 160.29
CA GLN A 466 -198.68 83.62 161.05
C GLN A 466 -197.61 82.80 160.23
N PRO A 467 -197.23 81.50 160.46
CA PRO A 467 -195.80 81.12 160.26
C PRO A 467 -195.48 79.81 159.46
N MET A 468 -194.18 79.55 159.21
CA MET A 468 -193.45 78.24 159.09
C MET A 468 -192.56 77.99 157.83
N GLN A 469 -191.37 77.43 158.12
CA GLN A 469 -190.60 76.34 157.45
C GLN A 469 -189.95 76.41 156.03
N THR A 470 -188.60 76.18 156.05
CA THR A 470 -187.74 75.34 155.15
C THR A 470 -187.61 75.69 153.64
N LEU A 471 -186.61 75.25 152.84
CA LEU A 471 -185.75 74.03 152.80
C LEU A 471 -184.52 74.26 151.83
N ASP A 472 -183.38 73.55 152.00
CA ASP A 472 -182.46 72.87 151.02
C ASP A 472 -182.01 73.49 149.64
N THR A 473 -180.93 73.07 148.92
CA THR A 473 -179.70 72.24 149.13
C THR A 473 -178.69 72.46 147.96
N MET A 474 -177.37 72.19 148.14
CA MET A 474 -176.19 72.47 147.26
C MET A 474 -175.07 71.39 147.50
N PRO A 475 -173.76 71.49 147.09
CA PRO A 475 -173.14 71.65 145.76
C PRO A 475 -171.93 70.69 145.41
N CYS A 476 -171.72 70.46 144.10
CA CYS A 476 -170.51 70.44 143.21
C CYS A 476 -169.07 69.94 143.58
N ASP A 477 -168.39 69.31 142.58
CA ASP A 477 -167.15 68.50 142.72
C ASP A 477 -166.16 68.49 141.49
N ILE A 478 -164.84 68.41 141.75
CA ILE A 478 -163.62 67.84 141.04
C ILE A 478 -163.39 67.90 139.49
N THR A 479 -162.12 68.16 139.04
CA THR A 479 -161.28 67.39 138.03
C THR A 479 -160.39 68.24 137.07
N TYR A 480 -159.08 67.91 136.88
CA TYR A 480 -158.42 67.55 135.57
C TYR A 480 -156.87 67.35 135.60
N LYS A 481 -156.37 66.31 134.91
CA LYS A 481 -154.96 66.02 134.52
C LYS A 481 -154.94 64.99 133.36
N PRO A 482 -154.07 65.12 132.33
CA PRO A 482 -153.79 64.02 131.38
C PRO A 482 -152.30 63.63 131.26
N VAL A 483 -152.02 62.53 130.55
CA VAL A 483 -150.73 61.82 130.41
C VAL A 483 -150.54 61.38 128.95
N LEU A 484 -149.30 61.32 128.41
CA LEU A 484 -148.84 60.28 127.47
C LEU A 484 -147.33 60.37 127.16
N ARG A 485 -146.75 59.27 126.64
CA ARG A 485 -145.30 58.98 126.55
C ARG A 485 -145.05 58.14 125.29
N VAL A 486 -144.11 58.52 124.42
CA VAL A 486 -143.59 57.66 123.33
C VAL A 486 -142.08 57.83 123.19
N ALA A 487 -141.39 56.72 123.00
CA ALA A 487 -139.99 56.64 122.57
C ALA A 487 -139.86 55.51 121.53
N SER A 488 -138.96 55.66 120.57
CA SER A 488 -138.53 54.58 119.66
C SER A 488 -137.11 54.86 119.16
N THR A 489 -136.34 53.79 118.97
CA THR A 489 -134.90 53.76 118.67
C THR A 489 -134.64 52.95 117.38
N GLU A 490 -133.37 52.94 116.92
CA GLU A 490 -132.75 51.84 116.13
C GLU A 490 -133.23 51.63 114.66
N ASN A 491 -132.50 51.00 113.70
CA ASN A 491 -131.22 50.27 113.68
C ASN A 491 -130.62 50.21 112.23
N GLY A 492 -129.29 50.01 112.10
CA GLY A 492 -128.60 49.45 110.89
C GLY A 492 -128.44 50.34 109.63
N SER A 493 -127.52 50.05 108.69
CA SER A 493 -126.52 48.96 108.57
C SER A 493 -125.32 49.32 107.65
N GLU A 494 -124.25 48.53 107.75
CA GLU A 494 -122.94 48.70 107.08
C GLU A 494 -122.90 48.26 105.60
N THR A 495 -122.05 48.91 104.79
CA THR A 495 -121.13 48.27 103.81
C THR A 495 -119.91 49.22 103.65
N GLY A 496 -118.69 48.80 103.29
CA GLY A 496 -118.18 47.46 102.98
C GLY A 496 -116.93 47.60 102.09
N ARG A 497 -115.75 47.17 102.57
CA ARG A 497 -114.43 47.27 101.90
C ARG A 497 -114.41 46.75 100.46
N ILE A 498 -113.48 47.29 99.65
CA ILE A 498 -112.39 46.64 98.85
C ILE A 498 -111.78 47.76 97.96
N GLY A 499 -110.47 47.93 97.76
CA GLY A 499 -109.33 47.09 98.16
C GLY A 499 -108.54 46.54 96.96
N LEU A 500 -108.03 47.39 96.06
CA LEU A 500 -107.06 46.97 95.03
C LEU A 500 -105.86 47.91 94.94
N THR A 501 -104.78 47.43 95.54
CA THR A 501 -103.39 47.61 95.13
C THR A 501 -103.18 47.38 93.63
N MET A 502 -102.24 48.10 93.00
CA MET A 502 -100.90 47.59 92.68
C MET A 502 -100.06 48.73 92.10
N ALA A 503 -98.86 48.93 92.66
CA ALA A 503 -97.88 49.87 92.14
C ALA A 503 -96.80 49.13 91.36
N ALA A 504 -96.25 49.81 90.35
CA ALA A 504 -94.93 49.61 89.76
C ALA A 504 -94.47 48.17 89.51
N ASP A 505 -94.66 47.69 88.28
CA ASP A 505 -93.69 46.78 87.67
C ASP A 505 -92.72 47.62 86.82
N GLY A 506 -91.44 47.61 87.19
CA GLY A 506 -90.41 48.48 86.62
C GLY A 506 -89.27 47.67 86.05
N SER A 507 -89.26 47.46 84.74
CA SER A 507 -88.18 46.82 83.96
C SER A 507 -88.56 46.83 82.47
N CYS A 508 -87.66 46.97 81.49
CA CYS A 508 -86.36 47.63 81.43
C CYS A 508 -86.02 47.78 79.94
N SER A 509 -85.27 48.82 79.56
CA SER A 509 -84.46 48.90 78.33
C SER A 509 -85.01 48.35 76.99
N LYS A 510 -85.36 49.24 76.05
CA LYS A 510 -84.80 49.14 74.68
C LYS A 510 -84.97 50.38 73.79
N LEU A 511 -83.87 50.64 73.05
CA LEU A 511 -83.69 51.51 71.89
C LEU A 511 -83.45 53.02 72.13
N ASP A 512 -82.28 53.44 71.66
CA ASP A 512 -81.70 54.77 71.71
C ASP A 512 -82.22 55.64 70.53
N PRO A 513 -82.65 56.90 70.75
CA PRO A 513 -83.15 57.78 69.70
C PRO A 513 -82.19 58.06 68.52
N LYS A 514 -80.90 57.73 68.63
CA LYS A 514 -79.92 57.91 67.53
C LYS A 514 -80.26 57.12 66.26
N TYR A 515 -81.08 56.06 66.36
CA TYR A 515 -81.57 55.30 65.19
C TYR A 515 -82.82 55.90 64.52
N LEU A 516 -83.34 57.03 65.03
CA LEU A 516 -84.54 57.71 64.51
C LEU A 516 -84.25 58.98 63.68
N VAL A 517 -82.98 59.27 63.37
CA VAL A 517 -82.58 60.40 62.51
C VAL A 517 -81.96 59.90 61.20
N PRO A 518 -82.52 60.20 60.02
CA PRO A 518 -81.98 59.73 58.74
C PRO A 518 -80.73 60.52 58.35
N ASN A 519 -79.56 59.86 58.33
CA ASN A 519 -78.32 60.48 57.84
C ASN A 519 -78.12 60.19 56.34
N LEU A 520 -78.90 60.87 55.50
CA LEU A 520 -78.76 60.83 54.04
C LEU A 520 -77.72 61.83 53.56
N LEU A 521 -76.55 61.32 53.13
CA LEU A 521 -75.54 62.04 52.35
C LEU A 521 -75.29 61.25 51.04
N PRO A 522 -74.88 61.91 49.94
CA PRO A 522 -75.63 61.77 48.70
C PRO A 522 -75.06 60.72 47.75
N LEU A 523 -75.91 60.20 46.85
CA LEU A 523 -75.48 59.38 45.72
C LEU A 523 -74.48 60.17 44.84
N PRO A 524 -73.32 59.59 44.48
CA PRO A 524 -72.50 60.09 43.39
C PRO A 524 -73.17 59.77 42.05
N SER A 525 -74.13 60.60 41.67
CA SER A 525 -74.78 60.57 40.35
C SER A 525 -73.82 61.06 39.27
N ASN A 526 -72.84 60.24 38.88
CA ASN A 526 -72.11 60.28 37.60
C ASN A 526 -70.95 59.27 37.61
N LEU A 527 -71.09 58.12 36.92
CA LEU A 527 -69.98 57.52 36.16
C LEU A 527 -70.48 56.48 35.15
N HIS A 528 -70.40 56.85 33.87
CA HIS A 528 -70.16 55.98 32.70
C HIS A 528 -70.80 54.58 32.66
N LYS A 529 -72.00 54.50 32.07
CA LYS A 529 -72.35 53.40 31.14
C LYS A 529 -72.25 53.90 29.71
N ALA A 530 -71.02 53.92 29.21
CA ALA A 530 -70.71 54.14 27.80
C ALA A 530 -69.65 53.11 27.40
N ASP A 531 -70.06 51.85 27.24
CA ASP A 531 -69.18 50.84 26.64
C ASP A 531 -69.95 49.88 25.72
N GLN A 532 -69.91 50.22 24.43
CA GLN A 532 -69.55 49.32 23.35
C GLN A 532 -70.28 47.96 23.23
N SER A 533 -71.62 47.97 23.17
CA SER A 533 -72.37 46.92 22.47
C SER A 533 -72.33 47.15 20.95
N SER A 534 -71.14 47.11 20.32
CA SER A 534 -70.96 47.27 18.86
C SER A 534 -69.58 46.81 18.31
N GLN A 535 -69.11 45.59 18.61
CA GLN A 535 -68.02 44.98 17.81
C GLN A 535 -67.87 43.45 17.91
N ILE A 536 -68.95 42.67 17.72
CA ILE A 536 -68.86 41.24 17.38
C ILE A 536 -69.67 40.99 16.11
N SER A 537 -69.11 41.41 14.97
CA SER A 537 -69.61 41.09 13.62
C SER A 537 -68.53 41.41 12.58
N LYS A 538 -67.49 40.56 12.54
CA LYS A 538 -66.58 40.26 11.40
C LYS A 538 -65.32 39.56 11.94
N ILE A 539 -65.23 38.27 11.67
CA ILE A 539 -64.09 37.54 11.06
C ILE A 539 -64.66 36.17 10.75
N THR A 540 -65.34 36.11 9.61
CA THR A 540 -65.40 34.88 8.81
C THR A 540 -64.19 34.96 7.88
N ASP A 541 -63.63 33.79 7.55
CA ASP A 541 -62.71 33.51 6.44
C ASP A 541 -61.24 33.19 6.78
N LEU A 542 -60.70 32.35 5.89
CA LEU A 542 -59.30 31.98 5.65
C LEU A 542 -58.67 30.91 6.55
N ARG A 543 -58.94 29.66 6.11
CA ARG A 543 -57.97 28.55 6.00
C ARG A 543 -56.49 28.97 6.06
N HIS A 544 -55.75 28.29 6.92
CA HIS A 544 -54.52 27.60 6.51
C HIS A 544 -54.72 26.09 6.71
#